data_AF-A0A7S4LIC8-F1
#
_entry.id   AF-A0A7S4LIC8-F1
#
_cell.length_a   1.000
_cell.length_b   1.000
_cell.length_c   1.000
_cell.angle_alpha   90.00
_cell.angle_beta   90.00
_cell.angle_gamma   90.00
#
_symmetry.space_group_name_H-M   'P 1'
#
loop_
_entity.id
_entity.type
_entity.pdbx_description
1 polymer ?
#
loop_
_entity_poly.entity_id
_entity_poly.type
_entity_poly.pdbx_seq_one_letter_code
_entity_poly.pdbx_strand_id
1 'polypeptide(L)'
;VGCYVFQFHRPSGPTAGWHCICVDDFLCCDRQMQMMFGCTDDPSEIWCHLLMKAYAKFIGGYAQLQGGDASQALEHLTGGQLISHEWNTELWCPEEEFDGERVYDTTQGSESEMNLSLLYWHLSEFCQLGVPMICARFAPQNISTIRTTLLKERPHQEWNASACVVLHVGRFEAGTEAWLVKLQQVKDPVDWEGDWSDASDKWTPGLRDKTQHCHTDPTMTWMSMHDFSRKYNTMVG
;
A
#
# COMPACT_ATOMS: atom_id res chain seq x y z
N VAL A 1 -25.64 21.94 13.29
CA VAL A 1 -25.09 21.71 11.93
C VAL A 1 -23.69 21.14 12.13
N GLY A 2 -23.44 19.91 11.69
CA GLY A 2 -22.13 19.28 11.79
C GLY A 2 -21.17 19.93 10.79
N CYS A 3 -20.07 20.48 11.28
CA CYS A 3 -19.01 21.05 10.46
C CYS A 3 -17.70 20.35 10.85
N TYR A 4 -17.03 19.77 9.86
CA TYR A 4 -15.82 18.98 10.03
C TYR A 4 -14.69 19.61 9.23
N VAL A 5 -13.46 19.49 9.74
CA VAL A 5 -12.27 20.07 9.11
C VAL A 5 -11.23 18.98 8.91
N PHE A 6 -10.74 18.86 7.69
CA PHE A 6 -9.64 17.97 7.32
C PHE A 6 -8.46 18.79 6.82
N GLN A 7 -7.24 18.26 6.98
CA GLN A 7 -6.03 18.89 6.48
C GLN A 7 -5.41 18.04 5.38
N PHE A 8 -5.02 18.69 4.28
CA PHE A 8 -4.29 18.06 3.19
C PHE A 8 -3.10 18.93 2.78
N HIS A 9 -2.02 18.30 2.38
CA HIS A 9 -0.81 18.95 1.91
C HIS A 9 -0.78 19.05 0.39
N ARG A 10 -0.30 20.17 -0.15
CA ARG A 10 0.08 20.28 -1.57
C ARG A 10 1.61 20.27 -1.68
N PRO A 11 2.23 19.28 -2.33
CA PRO A 11 3.69 19.14 -2.33
C PRO A 11 4.40 20.23 -3.12
N SER A 12 3.77 20.76 -4.18
CA SER A 12 4.38 21.75 -5.06
C SER A 12 3.36 22.74 -5.63
N GLY A 13 3.88 23.78 -6.30
CA GLY A 13 3.07 24.82 -6.93
C GLY A 13 2.86 26.08 -6.07
N PRO A 14 2.12 27.06 -6.59
CA PRO A 14 1.93 28.37 -5.93
C PRO A 14 1.13 28.27 -4.63
N THR A 15 0.39 27.19 -4.45
CA THR A 15 -0.38 26.89 -3.23
C THR A 15 0.22 25.67 -2.52
N ALA A 16 1.54 25.56 -2.43
CA ALA A 16 2.17 24.48 -1.66
C ALA A 16 1.91 24.63 -0.15
N GLY A 17 1.94 23.52 0.58
CA GLY A 17 1.73 23.48 2.04
C GLY A 17 0.36 22.93 2.47
N TRP A 18 0.07 23.05 3.77
CA TRP A 18 -1.13 22.48 4.39
C TRP A 18 -2.37 23.35 4.19
N HIS A 19 -3.47 22.72 3.79
CA HIS A 19 -4.77 23.33 3.51
C HIS A 19 -5.85 22.73 4.41
N CYS A 20 -6.57 23.59 5.13
CA CYS A 20 -7.74 23.19 5.91
C CYS A 20 -8.99 23.19 5.03
N ILE A 21 -9.67 22.06 4.94
CA ILE A 21 -10.88 21.88 4.14
C ILE A 21 -12.06 21.62 5.07
N CYS A 22 -12.96 22.61 5.14
CA CYS A 22 -14.20 22.48 5.89
C CYS A 22 -15.28 21.82 5.03
N VAL A 23 -15.97 20.83 5.59
CA VAL A 23 -17.12 20.15 4.99
C VAL A 23 -18.25 19.99 5.98
N ASP A 24 -19.48 20.05 5.46
CA ASP A 24 -20.70 19.69 6.17
C ASP A 24 -20.97 18.16 6.06
N ASP A 25 -21.98 17.69 6.78
CA ASP A 25 -22.43 16.30 6.84
C ASP A 25 -23.48 15.91 5.78
N PHE A 26 -23.74 16.74 4.76
CA PHE A 26 -24.58 16.33 3.63
C PHE A 26 -23.81 15.40 2.70
N LEU A 27 -24.00 14.09 2.87
CA LEU A 27 -23.31 13.03 2.12
C LEU A 27 -24.13 12.57 0.90
N CYS A 28 -23.43 12.24 -0.19
CA CYS A 28 -24.06 11.74 -1.41
C CYS A 28 -24.56 10.31 -1.22
N CYS A 29 -25.87 10.11 -1.29
CA CYS A 29 -26.51 8.81 -1.23
C CYS A 29 -27.23 8.49 -2.55
N ASP A 30 -27.36 7.21 -2.88
CA ASP A 30 -28.18 6.73 -3.98
C ASP A 30 -29.68 6.76 -3.63
N ARG A 31 -30.53 6.24 -4.53
CA ARG A 31 -32.00 6.22 -4.31
C ARG A 31 -32.42 5.28 -3.18
N GLN A 32 -31.54 4.36 -2.78
CA GLN A 32 -31.70 3.38 -1.72
C GLN A 32 -31.08 3.87 -0.41
N MET A 33 -30.68 5.16 -0.34
CA MET A 33 -30.02 5.78 0.81
C MET A 33 -28.69 5.10 1.17
N GLN A 34 -28.05 4.42 0.21
CA GLN A 34 -26.70 3.89 0.37
C GLN A 34 -25.69 4.96 -0.05
N MET A 35 -24.60 5.07 0.71
CA MET A 35 -23.55 6.04 0.42
C MET A 35 -22.86 5.70 -0.90
N MET A 36 -22.65 6.71 -1.75
CA MET A 36 -22.05 6.49 -3.08
C MET A 36 -20.51 6.38 -3.05
N PHE A 37 -19.86 6.87 -1.99
CA PHE A 37 -18.39 6.97 -1.90
C PHE A 37 -17.93 6.70 -0.46
N GLY A 38 -16.71 6.16 -0.31
CA GLY A 38 -16.21 5.71 0.99
C GLY A 38 -16.64 4.27 1.25
N CYS A 39 -15.75 3.50 1.88
CA CYS A 39 -16.03 2.12 2.28
C CYS A 39 -15.94 2.05 3.80
N THR A 40 -16.94 1.45 4.43
CA THR A 40 -16.92 1.05 5.83
C THR A 40 -17.84 -0.16 5.97
N ASP A 41 -17.47 -1.08 6.85
CA ASP A 41 -18.31 -2.21 7.22
C ASP A 41 -19.34 -1.83 8.30
N ASP A 42 -19.11 -0.73 9.02
CA ASP A 42 -20.03 -0.20 10.03
C ASP A 42 -20.78 1.04 9.50
N PRO A 43 -22.10 0.95 9.27
CA PRO A 43 -22.92 2.09 8.85
C PRO A 43 -22.91 3.29 9.82
N SER A 44 -22.49 3.10 11.08
CA SER A 44 -22.34 4.17 12.07
C SER A 44 -21.08 5.02 11.86
N GLU A 45 -20.11 4.53 11.09
CA GLU A 45 -18.87 5.24 10.79
C GLU A 45 -18.99 6.17 9.57
N ILE A 46 -19.08 7.46 9.83
CA ILE A 46 -19.19 8.47 8.77
C ILE A 46 -17.83 9.09 8.37
N TRP A 47 -16.75 8.77 9.08
CA TRP A 47 -15.45 9.44 8.89
C TRP A 47 -14.86 9.21 7.49
N CYS A 48 -14.94 7.98 6.95
CA CYS A 48 -14.51 7.67 5.58
C CYS A 48 -15.22 8.54 4.55
N HIS A 49 -16.54 8.69 4.72
CA HIS A 49 -17.40 9.47 3.84
C HIS A 49 -17.06 10.96 3.88
N LEU A 50 -16.84 11.50 5.08
CA LEU A 50 -16.43 12.89 5.29
C LEU A 50 -15.02 13.17 4.76
N LEU A 51 -14.08 12.24 4.97
CA LEU A 51 -12.72 12.32 4.44
C LEU A 51 -12.74 12.34 2.91
N MET A 52 -13.47 11.42 2.28
CA MET A 52 -13.63 11.36 0.83
C MET A 52 -14.26 12.63 0.26
N LYS A 53 -15.26 13.20 0.95
CA LYS A 53 -15.87 14.48 0.58
C LYS A 53 -14.88 15.64 0.66
N ALA A 54 -14.11 15.73 1.75
CA ALA A 54 -13.12 16.77 1.94
C ALA A 54 -11.98 16.64 0.92
N TYR A 55 -11.54 15.41 0.63
CA TYR A 55 -10.52 15.15 -0.37
C TYR A 55 -11.01 15.48 -1.77
N ALA A 56 -12.23 15.08 -2.14
CA ALA A 56 -12.88 15.49 -3.39
C ALA A 56 -12.88 17.02 -3.53
N LYS A 57 -13.28 17.75 -2.49
CA LYS A 57 -13.25 19.22 -2.49
C LYS A 57 -11.84 19.79 -2.66
N PHE A 58 -10.82 19.16 -2.06
CA PHE A 58 -9.41 19.56 -2.17
C PHE A 58 -8.84 19.42 -3.59
N ILE A 59 -9.18 18.32 -4.29
CA ILE A 59 -8.69 18.01 -5.64
C ILE A 59 -9.55 18.59 -6.76
N GLY A 60 -10.74 19.16 -6.45
CA GLY A 60 -11.59 19.87 -7.42
C GLY A 60 -12.93 19.21 -7.77
N GLY A 61 -13.29 18.12 -7.09
CA GLY A 61 -14.62 17.51 -7.15
C GLY A 61 -14.59 15.97 -7.13
N TYR A 62 -15.75 15.34 -6.93
CA TYR A 62 -15.87 13.88 -6.89
C TYR A 62 -15.45 13.19 -8.19
N ALA A 63 -15.62 13.85 -9.35
CA ALA A 63 -15.20 13.31 -10.64
C ALA A 63 -13.68 13.06 -10.73
N GLN A 64 -12.88 13.80 -9.95
CA GLN A 64 -11.42 13.67 -9.92
C GLN A 64 -10.94 12.49 -9.06
N LEU A 65 -11.83 11.87 -8.28
CA LEU A 65 -11.50 10.66 -7.52
C LEU A 65 -11.42 9.43 -8.43
N GLN A 66 -12.13 9.44 -9.56
CA GLN A 66 -12.12 8.34 -10.51
C GLN A 66 -10.78 8.33 -11.26
N GLY A 67 -10.03 7.23 -11.14
CA GLY A 67 -8.70 7.11 -11.74
C GLY A 67 -7.58 7.84 -10.97
N GLY A 68 -7.84 8.26 -9.72
CA GLY A 68 -6.83 8.89 -8.88
C GLY A 68 -5.65 7.98 -8.55
N ASP A 69 -4.48 8.59 -8.36
CA ASP A 69 -3.24 7.92 -7.99
C ASP A 69 -3.11 7.83 -6.45
N ALA A 70 -3.04 6.61 -5.92
CA ALA A 70 -2.88 6.35 -4.49
C ALA A 70 -1.59 6.95 -3.93
N SER A 71 -0.54 7.03 -4.76
CA SER A 71 0.75 7.60 -4.37
C SER A 71 0.65 9.11 -4.14
N GLN A 72 -0.01 9.82 -5.06
CA GLN A 72 -0.33 11.23 -4.91
C GLN A 72 -1.26 11.49 -3.72
N ALA A 73 -2.25 10.62 -3.51
CA ALA A 73 -3.13 10.73 -2.34
C ALA A 73 -2.34 10.60 -1.03
N LEU A 74 -1.32 9.74 -0.99
CA LEU A 74 -0.45 9.58 0.17
C LEU A 74 0.32 10.87 0.46
N GLU A 75 0.95 11.49 -0.54
CA GLU A 75 1.62 12.79 -0.39
C GLU A 75 0.66 13.88 0.13
N HIS A 76 -0.58 13.88 -0.37
CA HIS A 76 -1.58 14.83 0.08
C HIS A 76 -2.02 14.61 1.54
N LEU A 77 -2.00 13.38 2.02
CA LEU A 77 -2.41 13.04 3.38
C LEU A 77 -1.28 13.23 4.39
N THR A 78 -0.03 12.95 4.01
CA THR A 78 1.12 12.94 4.93
C THR A 78 1.98 14.20 4.83
N GLY A 79 1.98 14.85 3.67
CA GLY A 79 2.95 15.90 3.33
C GLY A 79 4.39 15.39 3.16
N GLY A 80 4.60 14.07 3.22
CA GLY A 80 5.87 13.43 2.95
C GLY A 80 6.25 13.47 1.47
N GLN A 81 7.53 13.31 1.21
CA GLN A 81 8.03 13.09 -0.15
C GLN A 81 7.84 11.62 -0.51
N LEU A 82 7.21 11.36 -1.65
CA LEU A 82 7.01 10.01 -2.14
C LEU A 82 8.31 9.33 -2.57
N ILE A 83 8.50 8.10 -2.14
CA ILE A 83 9.52 7.19 -2.62
C ILE A 83 8.83 5.97 -3.21
N SER A 84 9.10 5.70 -4.49
CA SER A 84 8.54 4.55 -5.19
C SER A 84 9.64 3.60 -5.63
N HIS A 85 9.45 2.31 -5.36
CA HIS A 85 10.30 1.22 -5.83
C HIS A 85 9.50 0.28 -6.72
N GLU A 86 10.07 -0.07 -7.86
CA GLU A 86 9.54 -1.09 -8.77
C GLU A 86 10.57 -2.21 -8.94
N TRP A 87 10.11 -3.45 -9.04
CA TRP A 87 10.98 -4.60 -9.28
C TRP A 87 10.34 -5.61 -10.22
N ASN A 88 11.18 -6.41 -10.87
CA ASN A 88 10.71 -7.45 -11.80
C ASN A 88 10.51 -8.77 -11.04
N THR A 89 9.29 -9.30 -11.08
CA THR A 89 8.94 -10.59 -10.43
C THR A 89 9.54 -11.80 -11.13
N GLU A 90 9.90 -11.68 -12.42
CA GLU A 90 10.42 -12.77 -13.27
C GLU A 90 11.95 -12.82 -13.33
N LEU A 91 12.64 -11.68 -13.23
CA LEU A 91 14.11 -11.59 -13.16
C LEU A 91 14.65 -11.70 -11.72
N TRP A 92 13.76 -12.04 -10.78
CA TRP A 92 14.07 -12.14 -9.37
C TRP A 92 15.11 -13.23 -9.08
N CYS A 93 16.32 -12.84 -8.68
CA CYS A 93 17.38 -13.77 -8.25
C CYS A 93 17.19 -14.09 -6.74
N PRO A 94 16.82 -15.32 -6.36
CA PRO A 94 16.43 -15.62 -4.98
C PRO A 94 17.59 -15.79 -3.98
N GLU A 95 18.84 -15.84 -4.43
CA GLU A 95 19.93 -16.48 -3.65
C GLU A 95 21.20 -15.64 -3.45
N GLU A 96 21.23 -14.34 -3.73
CA GLU A 96 22.41 -13.53 -3.35
C GLU A 96 22.30 -13.06 -1.88
N GLU A 97 23.11 -13.67 -1.01
CA GLU A 97 23.32 -13.23 0.37
C GLU A 97 23.81 -11.76 0.41
N PHE A 98 23.20 -10.97 1.29
CA PHE A 98 23.58 -9.57 1.50
C PHE A 98 24.82 -9.48 2.39
N ASP A 99 25.97 -9.19 1.79
CA ASP A 99 27.29 -9.08 2.45
C ASP A 99 27.51 -7.73 3.19
N GLY A 100 26.45 -6.96 3.48
CA GLY A 100 26.58 -5.73 4.27
C GLY A 100 27.37 -4.57 3.63
N GLU A 101 28.01 -4.75 2.47
CA GLU A 101 28.72 -3.71 1.73
C GLU A 101 28.17 -3.54 0.30
N ARG A 102 27.03 -2.85 0.15
CA ARG A 102 26.72 -2.14 -1.11
C ARG A 102 26.09 -0.79 -0.82
N VAL A 103 26.85 0.26 -1.16
CA VAL A 103 26.49 1.68 -1.09
C VAL A 103 25.62 2.02 -2.30
N TYR A 104 24.49 2.69 -2.08
CA TYR A 104 23.70 3.31 -3.14
C TYR A 104 24.38 4.59 -3.63
N ASP A 105 24.76 4.65 -4.91
CA ASP A 105 25.10 5.90 -5.56
C ASP A 105 23.82 6.50 -6.17
N THR A 106 23.23 7.47 -5.47
CA THR A 106 22.03 8.21 -5.88
C THR A 106 22.27 9.15 -7.08
N THR A 107 23.48 9.21 -7.64
CA THR A 107 23.84 10.19 -8.69
C THR A 107 24.17 9.59 -10.06
N GLN A 108 24.42 8.28 -10.20
CA GLN A 108 25.01 7.71 -11.43
C GLN A 108 24.16 6.76 -12.27
N GLY A 109 22.90 6.47 -11.92
CA GLY A 109 21.95 5.88 -12.89
C GLY A 109 22.42 4.59 -13.57
N SER A 110 23.07 3.67 -12.84
CA SER A 110 23.23 2.28 -13.26
C SER A 110 22.24 1.42 -12.47
N GLU A 111 21.31 0.75 -13.16
CA GLU A 111 20.37 -0.22 -12.60
C GLU A 111 21.12 -1.39 -11.94
N SER A 112 21.25 -1.38 -10.62
CA SER A 112 21.40 -2.62 -9.86
C SER A 112 19.98 -3.13 -9.54
N GLU A 113 19.61 -4.26 -10.12
CA GLU A 113 18.30 -4.89 -9.96
C GLU A 113 17.93 -5.03 -8.46
N MET A 114 16.69 -4.68 -8.10
CA MET A 114 16.17 -4.82 -6.73
C MET A 114 16.19 -6.30 -6.31
N ASN A 115 16.84 -6.63 -5.19
CA ASN A 115 16.90 -7.98 -4.63
C ASN A 115 16.16 -8.09 -3.27
N LEU A 116 15.99 -9.32 -2.76
CA LEU A 116 15.21 -9.60 -1.53
C LEU A 116 15.69 -8.81 -0.32
N SER A 117 17.01 -8.72 -0.14
CA SER A 117 17.63 -8.07 0.99
C SER A 117 17.49 -6.55 0.93
N LEU A 118 17.60 -5.98 -0.27
CA LEU A 118 17.42 -4.56 -0.53
C LEU A 118 15.97 -4.13 -0.26
N LEU A 119 15.01 -4.92 -0.78
CA LEU A 119 13.59 -4.73 -0.55
C LEU A 119 13.25 -4.86 0.94
N TYR A 120 13.79 -5.89 1.61
CA TYR A 120 13.62 -6.06 3.05
C TYR A 120 14.14 -4.84 3.83
N TRP A 121 15.32 -4.33 3.46
CA TRP A 121 15.93 -3.18 4.12
C TRP A 121 15.03 -1.94 4.02
N HIS A 122 14.56 -1.59 2.81
CA HIS A 122 13.65 -0.46 2.61
C HIS A 122 12.35 -0.62 3.40
N LEU A 123 11.70 -1.80 3.32
CA LEU A 123 10.46 -2.05 4.05
C LEU A 123 10.66 -1.96 5.57
N SER A 124 11.78 -2.48 6.06
CA SER A 124 12.13 -2.42 7.48
C SER A 124 12.38 -0.99 7.94
N GLU A 125 13.10 -0.19 7.15
CA GLU A 125 13.38 1.22 7.47
C GLU A 125 12.08 2.03 7.52
N PHE A 126 11.21 1.90 6.52
CA PHE A 126 9.92 2.58 6.49
C PHE A 126 8.99 2.14 7.63
N CYS A 127 8.96 0.84 7.97
CA CYS A 127 8.25 0.35 9.16
C CYS A 127 8.76 1.01 10.45
N GLN A 128 10.09 1.12 10.62
CA GLN A 128 10.69 1.72 11.83
C GLN A 128 10.43 3.22 11.94
N LEU A 129 10.37 3.91 10.79
CA LEU A 129 10.04 5.34 10.73
C LEU A 129 8.53 5.62 10.82
N GLY A 130 7.68 4.59 10.81
CA GLY A 130 6.23 4.74 10.81
C GLY A 130 5.68 5.33 9.51
N VAL A 131 6.40 5.15 8.41
CA VAL A 131 6.00 5.61 7.07
C VAL A 131 4.96 4.64 6.52
N PRO A 132 3.76 5.12 6.12
CA PRO A 132 2.75 4.27 5.51
C PRO A 132 3.22 3.77 4.15
N MET A 133 3.09 2.47 3.88
CA MET A 133 3.51 1.87 2.63
C MET A 133 2.35 1.17 1.93
N ILE A 134 2.20 1.45 0.64
CA ILE A 134 1.23 0.78 -0.23
C ILE A 134 2.00 -0.03 -1.26
N CYS A 135 1.66 -1.31 -1.39
CA CYS A 135 2.23 -2.22 -2.36
C CYS A 135 1.14 -2.74 -3.29
N ALA A 136 1.45 -2.86 -4.58
CA ALA A 136 0.49 -3.28 -5.59
C ALA A 136 1.14 -4.24 -6.60
N ARG A 137 0.29 -5.04 -7.24
CA ARG A 137 0.66 -5.85 -8.40
C ARG A 137 0.11 -5.21 -9.67
N PHE A 138 1.00 -4.83 -10.58
CA PHE A 138 0.64 -4.45 -11.95
C PHE A 138 0.84 -5.62 -12.90
N ALA A 139 -0.10 -5.81 -13.83
CA ALA A 139 -0.01 -6.86 -14.83
C ALA A 139 1.25 -6.67 -15.72
N PRO A 140 1.99 -7.74 -16.04
CA PRO A 140 3.23 -7.66 -16.80
C PRO A 140 2.90 -7.41 -18.28
N GLN A 141 2.81 -6.15 -18.68
CA GLN A 141 2.87 -5.77 -20.10
C GLN A 141 3.78 -4.55 -20.24
N ASN A 142 5.07 -4.83 -20.46
CA ASN A 142 6.16 -3.91 -20.80
C ASN A 142 6.46 -2.80 -19.79
N ILE A 143 7.60 -2.94 -19.09
CA ILE A 143 8.21 -1.95 -18.17
C ILE A 143 8.32 -0.55 -18.81
N SER A 144 8.51 -0.48 -20.14
CA SER A 144 8.54 0.80 -20.89
C SER A 144 7.18 1.47 -21.10
N THR A 145 6.07 0.72 -20.95
CA THR A 145 4.70 1.21 -21.15
C THR A 145 4.06 1.72 -19.85
N ILE A 146 4.57 1.30 -18.68
CA ILE A 146 4.06 1.67 -17.34
C ILE A 146 4.01 3.19 -17.14
N ARG A 147 4.99 3.94 -17.66
CA ARG A 147 4.96 5.42 -17.64
C ARG A 147 3.80 6.06 -18.42
N THR A 148 3.13 5.32 -19.29
CA THR A 148 1.99 5.78 -20.10
C THR A 148 0.66 5.12 -19.76
N THR A 149 0.65 4.05 -18.96
CA THR A 149 -0.58 3.35 -18.55
C THR A 149 -1.29 4.03 -17.36
N LEU A 150 -0.68 5.06 -16.76
CA LEU A 150 -1.39 6.02 -15.91
C LEU A 150 -2.34 6.94 -16.71
N LEU A 151 -2.30 6.92 -18.05
CA LEU A 151 -2.91 7.96 -18.89
C LEU A 151 -3.98 7.51 -19.89
N LYS A 152 -4.36 6.22 -19.98
CA LYS A 152 -5.45 5.82 -20.88
C LYS A 152 -6.39 4.81 -20.24
N GLU A 153 -7.57 5.32 -19.89
CA GLU A 153 -8.79 4.57 -19.62
C GLU A 153 -8.94 3.39 -20.59
N ARG A 154 -9.08 2.19 -20.04
CA ARG A 154 -9.84 1.14 -20.69
C ARG A 154 -11.04 0.82 -19.81
N PRO A 155 -12.27 1.16 -20.24
CA PRO A 155 -13.45 0.62 -19.59
C PRO A 155 -13.51 -0.87 -19.96
N HIS A 156 -13.67 -1.75 -18.98
CA HIS A 156 -13.85 -3.20 -19.11
C HIS A 156 -12.60 -4.10 -19.11
N GLN A 157 -11.55 -3.76 -18.36
CA GLN A 157 -10.63 -4.80 -17.89
C GLN A 157 -10.71 -4.85 -16.36
N GLU A 158 -11.13 -6.01 -15.85
CA GLU A 158 -11.18 -6.33 -14.41
C GLU A 158 -9.88 -5.89 -13.75
N TRP A 159 -9.97 -5.00 -12.77
CA TRP A 159 -8.83 -4.58 -11.97
C TRP A 159 -8.37 -5.77 -11.11
N ASN A 160 -7.60 -6.70 -11.68
CA ASN A 160 -6.97 -7.80 -10.95
C ASN A 160 -5.72 -7.33 -10.16
N ALA A 161 -5.63 -6.03 -9.87
CA ALA A 161 -4.54 -5.44 -9.12
C ALA A 161 -4.81 -5.61 -7.62
N SER A 162 -4.24 -6.66 -7.02
CA SER A 162 -4.21 -6.78 -5.56
C SER A 162 -3.31 -5.67 -5.00
N ALA A 163 -3.87 -4.83 -4.13
CA ALA A 163 -3.13 -3.82 -3.36
C ALA A 163 -3.19 -4.16 -1.87
N CYS A 164 -2.10 -3.87 -1.16
CA CYS A 164 -2.00 -4.05 0.27
C CYS A 164 -1.26 -2.89 0.94
N VAL A 165 -1.51 -2.74 2.24
CA VAL A 165 -0.72 -1.89 3.13
C VAL A 165 0.24 -2.78 3.89
N VAL A 166 1.52 -2.41 3.93
CA VAL A 166 2.51 -3.12 4.75
C VAL A 166 2.41 -2.61 6.19
N LEU A 167 2.10 -3.51 7.12
CA LEU A 167 1.93 -3.18 8.54
C LEU A 167 3.19 -3.45 9.36
N HIS A 168 3.94 -4.50 8.99
CA HIS A 168 5.14 -4.90 9.70
C HIS A 168 6.04 -5.77 8.84
N VAL A 169 7.35 -5.65 9.02
CA VAL A 169 8.35 -6.54 8.42
C VAL A 169 9.36 -6.94 9.48
N GLY A 170 9.72 -8.22 9.52
CA GLY A 170 10.68 -8.71 10.50
C GLY A 170 11.30 -10.06 10.15
N ARG A 171 12.42 -10.34 10.79
CA ARG A 171 13.05 -11.67 10.85
C ARG A 171 12.75 -12.29 12.20
N PHE A 172 12.24 -13.51 12.17
CA PHE A 172 11.82 -14.24 13.36
C PHE A 172 12.55 -15.57 13.44
N GLU A 173 13.16 -15.86 14.58
CA GLU A 173 13.86 -17.13 14.80
C GLU A 173 13.08 -18.04 15.76
N ALA A 174 12.76 -19.25 15.32
CA ALA A 174 12.28 -20.33 16.20
C ALA A 174 12.65 -21.71 15.62
N GLY A 175 13.93 -22.06 15.72
CA GLY A 175 14.51 -23.25 15.10
C GLY A 175 14.99 -23.00 13.67
N THR A 176 14.21 -22.27 12.86
CA THR A 176 14.61 -21.74 11.55
C THR A 176 14.33 -20.24 11.49
N GLU A 177 15.15 -19.49 10.74
CA GLU A 177 14.91 -18.06 10.48
C GLU A 177 13.77 -17.90 9.46
N ALA A 178 12.80 -17.04 9.76
CA ALA A 178 11.66 -16.74 8.92
C ALA A 178 11.58 -15.23 8.65
N TRP A 179 11.61 -14.83 7.38
CA TRP A 179 11.53 -13.43 6.95
C TRP A 179 10.09 -13.15 6.52
N LEU A 180 9.37 -12.40 7.33
CA LEU A 180 7.92 -12.27 7.21
C LEU A 180 7.49 -10.82 7.05
N VAL A 181 6.41 -10.65 6.28
CA VAL A 181 5.70 -9.38 6.07
C VAL A 181 4.27 -9.57 6.53
N LYS A 182 3.81 -8.67 7.40
CA LYS A 182 2.39 -8.53 7.76
C LYS A 182 1.77 -7.47 6.86
N LEU A 183 0.65 -7.84 6.24
CA LEU A 183 -0.05 -7.01 5.26
C LEU A 183 -1.51 -6.88 5.64
N GLN A 184 -2.12 -5.78 5.20
CA GLN A 184 -3.57 -5.62 5.16
C GLN A 184 -4.01 -5.46 3.70
N GLN A 185 -4.94 -6.29 3.24
CA GLN A 185 -5.50 -6.20 1.88
C GLN A 185 -6.55 -5.08 1.82
N VAL A 186 -6.51 -4.27 0.75
CA VAL A 186 -7.38 -3.08 0.62
C VAL A 186 -8.77 -3.43 0.06
N LYS A 187 -8.89 -4.47 -0.78
CA LYS A 187 -10.16 -4.93 -1.37
C LYS A 187 -10.13 -6.44 -1.60
N ASP A 188 -11.30 -7.06 -1.42
CA ASP A 188 -11.58 -8.49 -1.64
C ASP A 188 -10.50 -9.39 -1.03
N PRO A 189 -10.56 -9.67 0.30
CA PRO A 189 -9.59 -10.53 0.94
C PRO A 189 -9.68 -11.91 0.32
N VAL A 190 -8.84 -12.15 -0.69
CA VAL A 190 -8.54 -13.51 -1.09
C VAL A 190 -7.59 -14.00 -0.02
N ASP A 191 -8.10 -14.89 0.82
CA ASP A 191 -7.31 -15.57 1.84
C ASP A 191 -6.03 -16.07 1.18
N TRP A 192 -4.90 -15.54 1.65
CA TRP A 192 -3.62 -16.08 1.25
C TRP A 192 -3.55 -17.50 1.81
N GLU A 193 -3.48 -18.51 0.94
CA GLU A 193 -3.44 -19.92 1.32
C GLU A 193 -2.01 -20.50 1.34
N GLY A 194 -1.00 -19.69 1.01
CA GLY A 194 0.38 -20.14 0.92
C GLY A 194 1.10 -20.21 2.27
N ASP A 195 2.43 -20.23 2.22
CA ASP A 195 3.27 -20.25 3.41
C ASP A 195 2.96 -19.07 4.33
N TRP A 196 2.88 -19.34 5.64
CA TRP A 196 2.55 -18.34 6.67
C TRP A 196 1.13 -17.76 6.60
N SER A 197 0.27 -18.33 5.76
CA SER A 197 -1.18 -18.18 5.91
C SER A 197 -1.65 -18.60 7.31
N ASP A 198 -2.85 -18.20 7.71
CA ASP A 198 -3.41 -18.53 9.02
C ASP A 198 -3.49 -20.05 9.29
N ALA A 199 -3.74 -20.82 8.23
CA ALA A 199 -3.82 -22.29 8.25
C ALA A 199 -2.47 -22.99 7.99
N SER A 200 -1.38 -22.25 7.74
CA SER A 200 -0.07 -22.82 7.41
C SER A 200 0.48 -23.66 8.56
N ASP A 201 1.01 -24.83 8.23
CA ASP A 201 1.71 -25.76 9.12
C ASP A 201 3.11 -25.26 9.53
N LYS A 202 3.63 -24.22 8.86
CA LYS A 202 4.92 -23.58 9.20
C LYS A 202 4.89 -22.79 10.51
N TRP A 203 3.69 -22.46 11.00
CA TRP A 203 3.55 -21.73 12.26
C TRP A 203 3.91 -22.60 13.46
N THR A 204 5.04 -22.31 14.10
CA THR A 204 5.37 -22.86 15.42
C THR A 204 4.75 -22.00 16.54
N PRO A 205 4.51 -22.57 17.74
CA PRO A 205 4.01 -21.80 18.87
C PRO A 205 4.88 -20.57 19.22
N GLY A 206 6.22 -20.72 19.10
CA GLY A 206 7.16 -19.62 19.36
C GLY A 206 7.09 -18.49 18.31
N LEU A 207 6.84 -18.82 17.04
CA LEU A 207 6.66 -17.79 16.01
C LEU A 207 5.33 -17.07 16.17
N ARG A 208 4.24 -17.78 16.47
CA ARG A 208 2.92 -17.16 16.70
C ARG A 208 2.96 -16.14 17.83
N ASP A 209 3.68 -16.44 18.91
CA ASP A 209 3.87 -15.51 20.03
C ASP A 209 4.67 -14.27 19.61
N LYS A 210 5.80 -14.45 18.92
CA LYS A 210 6.66 -13.35 18.44
C LYS A 210 5.98 -12.45 17.40
N THR A 211 5.17 -13.02 16.51
CA THR A 211 4.45 -12.26 15.47
C THR A 211 3.14 -11.67 15.97
N GLN A 212 2.75 -11.97 17.22
CA GLN A 212 1.42 -11.66 17.75
C GLN A 212 0.33 -12.09 16.75
N HIS A 213 0.48 -13.29 16.20
CA HIS A 213 -0.43 -13.84 15.21
C HIS A 213 -1.83 -13.95 15.85
N CYS A 214 -2.78 -13.20 15.30
CA CYS A 214 -4.13 -13.10 15.82
C CYS A 214 -5.12 -13.22 14.66
N HIS A 215 -6.05 -14.16 14.76
CA HIS A 215 -7.06 -14.49 13.74
C HIS A 215 -8.24 -13.51 13.68
N THR A 216 -8.05 -12.27 14.14
CA THR A 216 -9.18 -11.36 14.38
C THR A 216 -9.60 -10.56 13.16
N ASP A 217 -8.75 -10.43 12.14
CA ASP A 217 -9.02 -9.60 10.97
C ASP A 217 -8.75 -10.38 9.67
N PRO A 218 -9.77 -10.71 8.87
CA PRO A 218 -9.61 -11.46 7.61
C PRO A 218 -8.90 -10.65 6.52
N THR A 219 -8.77 -9.33 6.69
CA THR A 219 -8.01 -8.48 5.77
C THR A 219 -6.51 -8.54 6.05
N MET A 220 -6.10 -9.00 7.24
CA MET A 220 -4.71 -9.08 7.65
C MET A 220 -4.13 -10.47 7.40
N THR A 221 -2.94 -10.52 6.80
CA THR A 221 -2.25 -11.79 6.55
C THR A 221 -0.75 -11.64 6.70
N TRP A 222 -0.10 -12.75 7.01
CA TRP A 222 1.35 -12.88 6.98
C TRP A 222 1.76 -13.63 5.73
N MET A 223 2.89 -13.23 5.15
CA MET A 223 3.52 -13.96 4.06
C MET A 223 5.03 -13.91 4.16
N SER A 224 5.69 -14.86 3.49
CA SER A 224 7.14 -14.80 3.36
C SER A 224 7.55 -13.59 2.51
N MET A 225 8.70 -12.98 2.81
CA MET A 225 9.29 -11.92 1.98
C MET A 225 9.47 -12.35 0.51
N HIS A 226 9.71 -13.64 0.28
CA HIS A 226 9.89 -14.21 -1.05
C HIS A 226 8.57 -14.35 -1.82
N ASP A 227 7.49 -14.76 -1.16
CA ASP A 227 6.16 -14.78 -1.80
C ASP A 227 5.65 -13.35 -2.04
N PHE A 228 5.96 -12.44 -1.11
CA PHE A 228 5.67 -11.02 -1.27
C PHE A 228 6.30 -10.44 -2.53
N SER A 229 7.60 -10.69 -2.76
CA SER A 229 8.31 -10.15 -3.93
C SER A 229 7.85 -10.75 -5.26
N ARG A 230 7.25 -11.95 -5.25
CA ARG A 230 6.61 -12.56 -6.43
C ARG A 230 5.17 -12.08 -6.65
N LYS A 231 4.46 -11.76 -5.57
CA LYS A 231 3.06 -11.35 -5.61
C LYS A 231 2.91 -9.88 -5.98
N TYR A 232 3.76 -9.00 -5.46
CA TYR A 232 3.75 -7.56 -5.69
C TYR A 232 5.00 -7.15 -6.47
N ASN A 233 4.91 -6.05 -7.22
CA ASN A 233 6.02 -5.54 -8.04
C ASN A 233 6.26 -4.03 -7.91
N THR A 234 5.45 -3.36 -7.10
CA THR A 234 5.58 -1.93 -6.82
C THR A 234 5.33 -1.68 -5.33
N MET A 235 6.15 -0.81 -4.75
CA MET A 235 6.02 -0.29 -3.39
C MET A 235 6.11 1.23 -3.44
N VAL A 236 5.25 1.88 -2.68
CA VAL A 236 5.16 3.33 -2.55
C VAL A 236 5.12 3.67 -1.06
N GLY A 237 6.00 4.55 -0.59
CA GLY A 237 6.10 5.00 0.80
C GLY A 237 6.48 6.47 0.90
#